data_AF-A0A6I5X415-F1
#
_entry.id   AF-A0A6I5X415-F1
#
_cell.length_a   1.000
_cell.length_b   1.000
_cell.length_c   1.000
_cell.angle_alpha   90.00
_cell.angle_beta   90.00
_cell.angle_gamma   90.00
#
_symmetry.space_group_name_H-M   'P 1'
#
loop_
_entity.id
_entity.type
_entity.pdbx_description
1 polymer ?
#
loop_
_entity_poly.entity_id
_entity_poly.type
_entity_poly.pdbx_seq_one_letter_code
_entity_poly.pdbx_strand_id
1 'polypeptide(L)' 'MSTHTAYRTTHHHPRVLRGTRGWVWVCDCGGASCRTPAQPPLPWRSALIAALLHSGTIAP' A
#
# COMPACT_ATOMS: atom_id res chain seq x y z
N MET A 1 0.67 1.82 -32.96
CA MET A 1 0.95 2.16 -31.54
C MET A 1 -0.07 1.44 -30.69
N SER A 2 0.25 0.23 -30.23
CA SER A 2 -0.64 -0.53 -29.35
C SER A 2 -0.37 -0.11 -27.90
N THR A 3 -1.31 0.58 -27.29
CA THR A 3 -1.33 0.87 -25.86
C THR A 3 -1.50 -0.44 -25.10
N HIS A 4 -0.39 -1.09 -24.77
CA HIS A 4 -0.35 -2.15 -23.77
C HIS A 4 -0.70 -1.52 -22.43
N THR A 5 -1.98 -1.55 -22.06
CA THR A 5 -2.38 -1.39 -20.66
C THR A 5 -1.78 -2.59 -19.93
N ALA A 6 -0.61 -2.39 -19.33
CA ALA A 6 0.00 -3.40 -18.48
C ALA A 6 -0.97 -3.67 -17.33
N TYR A 7 -1.79 -4.71 -17.47
CA TYR A 7 -2.54 -5.29 -16.36
C TYR A 7 -1.52 -6.00 -15.48
N ARG A 8 -0.69 -5.22 -14.79
CA ARG A 8 0.11 -5.72 -13.68
C ARG A 8 -0.94 -6.24 -12.72
N THR A 9 -0.99 -7.55 -12.53
CA THR A 9 -1.70 -8.18 -11.42
C THR A 9 -1.04 -7.66 -10.16
N THR A 10 -1.50 -6.49 -9.74
CA THR A 10 -0.81 -5.69 -8.76
C THR A 10 -1.04 -6.36 -7.43
N HIS A 11 -0.02 -7.06 -6.96
CA HIS A 11 -0.08 -7.79 -5.71
C HIS A 11 -0.50 -6.85 -4.59
N HIS A 12 -1.72 -7.05 -4.08
CA HIS A 12 -2.27 -6.27 -2.97
C HIS A 12 -1.77 -6.81 -1.64
N HIS A 13 -0.45 -6.91 -1.51
CA HIS A 13 0.21 -7.30 -0.28
C HIS A 13 0.80 -6.04 0.36
N PRO A 14 -0.01 -5.21 1.02
CA PRO A 14 0.51 -4.08 1.74
C PRO A 14 1.47 -4.56 2.83
N ARG A 15 2.62 -3.90 2.94
CA ARG A 15 3.65 -4.23 3.92
C ARG A 15 3.72 -3.12 4.95
N VAL A 16 3.76 -3.48 6.22
CA VAL A 16 4.00 -2.54 7.32
C VAL A 16 5.49 -2.58 7.65
N LEU A 17 6.14 -1.43 7.59
CA LEU A 17 7.57 -1.29 7.80
C LEU A 17 7.84 -0.38 9.00
N ARG A 18 8.87 -0.72 9.77
CA ARG A 18 9.36 0.12 10.88
C ARG A 18 10.43 1.07 10.37
N GLY A 19 10.17 2.37 10.45
CA GLY A 19 11.12 3.43 10.17
C GLY A 19 11.80 3.97 11.45
N THR A 20 12.69 4.93 11.28
CA THR A 20 13.46 5.55 12.38
C THR A 20 12.61 6.37 13.35
N ARG A 21 11.48 6.92 12.88
CA ARG A 21 10.59 7.81 13.64
C ARG A 21 9.17 7.28 13.82
N GLY A 22 8.90 6.03 13.42
CA GLY A 22 7.58 5.44 13.49
C GLY A 22 7.37 4.33 12.46
N TRP A 23 6.13 4.09 12.08
CA TRP A 23 5.76 3.02 11.17
C TRP A 23 5.21 3.59 9.88
N VAL A 24 5.44 2.92 8.77
CA VAL A 24 4.82 3.23 7.49
C VAL A 24 4.19 1.97 6.94
N TRP A 25 3.27 2.14 6.00
CA TRP A 25 2.80 1.01 5.21
C TRP A 25 2.95 1.33 3.74
N VAL A 26 3.27 0.33 2.95
CA VAL A 26 3.54 0.48 1.52
C VAL A 26 2.79 -0.57 0.74
N CYS A 27 2.36 -0.23 -0.47
CA CYS A 27 1.77 -1.20 -1.39
C CYS A 27 2.09 -0.79 -2.82
N ASP A 28 2.50 -1.76 -3.63
CA ASP A 28 3.01 -1.52 -4.99
C ASP A 28 1.92 -1.73 -6.04
N CYS A 29 0.66 -1.60 -5.62
CA CYS A 29 -0.52 -2.01 -6.35
C CYS A 29 -1.00 -1.05 -7.45
N GLY A 30 -0.39 0.13 -7.59
CA GLY A 30 -0.78 1.15 -8.57
C GLY A 30 -2.18 1.79 -8.44
N GLY A 31 -3.07 1.29 -7.60
CA GLY A 31 -4.36 1.90 -7.23
C GLY A 31 -4.27 3.21 -6.44
N ALA A 32 -5.38 3.94 -6.38
CA ALA A 32 -5.45 5.28 -5.78
C ALA A 32 -5.07 5.34 -4.29
N SER A 33 -5.29 4.24 -3.57
CA SER A 33 -4.93 4.12 -2.15
C SER A 33 -3.51 3.56 -1.92
N CYS A 34 -2.77 3.23 -2.98
CA CYS A 34 -1.41 2.72 -2.82
C CYS A 34 -0.50 3.80 -2.24
N ARG A 35 0.38 3.39 -1.35
CA ARG A 35 1.27 4.28 -0.61
C ARG A 35 2.72 3.87 -0.81
N THR A 36 3.59 4.86 -0.93
CA THR A 36 5.04 4.69 -1.14
C THR A 36 5.82 4.98 0.14
N PRO A 37 7.11 4.59 0.25
CA PRO A 37 7.91 4.81 1.45
C PRO A 37 8.10 6.28 1.87
N ALA A 38 7.77 7.25 1.00
CA ALA A 38 7.94 8.69 1.23
C ALA A 38 6.89 9.30 2.20
N GLN A 39 6.12 8.48 2.90
CA GLN A 39 5.09 8.93 3.81
C GLN A 39 5.63 9.44 5.14
N PRO A 40 4.91 10.37 5.80
CA PRO A 40 5.18 10.69 7.19
C PRO A 40 5.00 9.44 8.06
N PRO A 41 5.86 9.24 9.07
CA PRO A 41 5.74 8.13 9.99
C PRO A 41 4.42 8.19 10.77
N LEU A 42 3.82 7.04 10.98
CA LEU A 42 2.56 6.82 11.69
C LEU A 42 2.79 6.02 12.98
N PRO A 43 1.86 6.08 13.93
CA PRO A 43 1.76 5.07 14.99
C PRO A 43 1.55 3.68 14.39
N TRP A 44 2.07 2.64 15.07
CA TRP A 44 2.02 1.26 14.57
C TRP A 44 0.60 0.79 14.24
N ARG A 45 -0.38 1.11 15.11
CA ARG A 45 -1.79 0.73 14.93
C ARG A 45 -2.35 1.35 13.65
N SER A 46 -2.07 2.63 13.43
CA SER A 46 -2.56 3.37 12.27
C SER A 46 -1.97 2.81 10.97
N ALA A 47 -0.67 2.48 10.95
CA ALA A 47 -0.04 1.87 9.79
C ALA A 47 -0.64 0.48 9.48
N LEU A 48 -0.89 -0.34 10.51
CA LEU A 48 -1.49 -1.67 10.35
C LEU A 48 -2.95 -1.60 9.88
N ILE A 49 -3.78 -0.75 10.50
CA ILE A 49 -5.18 -0.59 10.10
C ILE A 49 -5.27 -0.10 8.65
N ALA A 50 -4.45 0.87 8.25
CA ALA A 50 -4.44 1.39 6.88
C ALA A 50 -4.02 0.30 5.87
N ALA A 51 -3.00 -0.51 6.20
CA ALA A 51 -2.61 -1.66 5.39
C ALA A 51 -3.75 -2.68 5.25
N LEU A 52 -4.41 -3.04 6.36
CA LEU A 52 -5.52 -4.01 6.35
C LEU A 52 -6.73 -3.52 5.57
N LEU A 53 -7.11 -2.25 5.73
CA LEU A 53 -8.20 -1.64 4.96
C LEU A 53 -7.89 -1.70 3.46
N HIS A 54 -6.65 -1.41 3.09
CA HIS A 54 -6.21 -1.45 1.70
C HIS A 54 -6.19 -2.87 1.11
N SER A 55 -5.82 -3.89 1.89
CA SER A 55 -5.96 -5.29 1.46
C SER A 55 -7.42 -5.75 1.42
N GLY A 56 -8.26 -5.24 2.32
CA GLY A 56 -9.66 -5.64 2.46
C GLY A 56 -10.58 -5.06 1.38
N THR A 57 -10.17 -4.01 0.69
CA THR A 57 -10.92 -3.42 -0.46
C THR A 57 -10.98 -4.29 -1.72
N ILE A 58 -10.72 -5.60 -1.62
CA ILE A 58 -10.73 -6.60 -2.71
C ILE A 58 -11.52 -7.84 -2.30
N ALA A 59 -12.63 -7.62 -1.61
CA ALA A 59 -13.71 -8.58 -1.54
C ALA A 59 -14.96 -7.86 -2.06
N PRO A 60 -15.37 -8.05 -3.33
CA PRO A 60 -16.78 -7.92 -3.67
C PRO A 60 -17.61 -9.00 -2.97
#